data_AF-A0A928P2Y8-F1
#
_entry.id   AF-A0A928P2Y8-F1
#
_cell.length_a   1.000
_cell.length_b   1.000
_cell.length_c   1.000
_cell.angle_alpha   90.00
_cell.angle_beta   90.00
_cell.angle_gamma   90.00
#
_symmetry.space_group_name_H-M   'P 1'
#
loop_
_entity.id
_entity.type
_entity.pdbx_description
1 polymer ?
#
loop_
_entity_poly.entity_id
_entity_poly.type
_entity_poly.pdbx_seq_one_letter_code
_entity_poly.pdbx_strand_id
1 'polypeptide(L)'
;MKKILCALLALLTIATCFVACGGEADKNDESSQTSTPDNNSGGSISGTVTDTSDNQGGSSDVVYADLLGEATDMGGREFYILQRWFGYGKPTIDFQGEVIWEDSEDGTMTNINKAKKEVLDAVEKEYNCTITGEMSTDTAGNIRTMLNEDILGGTAEYDFCFESYYYYYAFVEDGLLADLNDLGIDFKQPWWDQNAVEDLSICGELYYALGDINTYDNDGTFVLLFNKDLYEKNGGDVQALYDMALNDEWTFEEFKNIVTGFGSDANADGVRDEFDVYGLLTETSNLYNHFLSSGSKIVDKNANDEPVFDLASGTGYSALTDAVTLYLNTNDVLVANLDTYVTKYEGEDVYEKTVTNAFKEGRGLFYMTSLIHLPYFRDMKDDFGFLPIPKYNATDDRYYHNMGAHTTSVLFVPTGANSKGEKGEQLGIILDALGAYSKDYLTPEYYEKQLKRGDAQDPDSAAVLDVVFGSRVFDLGQVFGAKWATTDLVEALDTNIQSRVEGQKDIIEMNISITIDKVKANAAKNA
;
A
#
# COMPACT_ATOMS: atom_id res chain seq x y z
N MET A 1 3.40 -18.20 -42.56
CA MET A 1 4.01 -19.47 -42.07
C MET A 1 5.12 -19.28 -41.03
N LYS A 2 6.13 -18.40 -41.21
CA LYS A 2 7.20 -18.25 -40.20
C LYS A 2 6.80 -17.46 -38.94
N LYS A 3 5.94 -16.44 -39.05
CA LYS A 3 5.52 -15.60 -37.91
C LYS A 3 4.57 -16.32 -36.93
N ILE A 4 3.72 -17.20 -37.45
CA ILE A 4 2.83 -18.06 -36.66
C ILE A 4 3.62 -19.16 -35.94
N LEU A 5 4.71 -19.64 -36.54
CA LEU A 5 5.60 -20.63 -35.94
C LEU A 5 6.39 -20.07 -34.75
N CYS A 6 6.74 -18.79 -34.76
CA CYS A 6 7.43 -18.13 -33.64
C CYS A 6 6.49 -17.84 -32.45
N ALA A 7 5.24 -17.44 -32.71
CA ALA A 7 4.25 -17.23 -31.65
C ALA A 7 3.86 -18.55 -30.95
N LEU A 8 3.78 -19.65 -31.71
CA LEU A 8 3.53 -20.99 -31.16
C LEU A 8 4.71 -21.55 -30.37
N LEU A 9 5.95 -21.15 -30.67
CA LEU A 9 7.13 -21.55 -29.90
C LEU A 9 7.26 -20.77 -28.59
N ALA A 10 6.83 -19.51 -28.53
CA ALA A 10 6.85 -18.69 -27.31
C ALA A 10 5.79 -19.14 -26.28
N LEU A 11 4.61 -19.58 -26.74
CA LEU A 11 3.55 -20.14 -25.89
C LEU A 11 3.91 -21.54 -25.33
N LEU A 12 4.77 -22.30 -26.01
CA LEU A 12 5.19 -23.65 -25.59
C LEU A 12 6.30 -23.67 -24.53
N THR A 13 7.09 -22.60 -24.40
CA THR A 13 8.12 -22.47 -23.35
C THR A 13 7.58 -21.98 -22.01
N ILE A 14 6.44 -21.28 -22.00
CA ILE A 14 5.80 -20.79 -20.76
C ILE A 14 4.96 -21.90 -20.09
N ALA A 15 4.50 -22.89 -20.85
CA ALA A 15 3.72 -24.02 -20.34
C ALA A 15 4.54 -25.15 -19.68
N THR A 16 5.88 -25.06 -19.60
CA THR A 16 6.73 -26.11 -18.97
C THR A 16 7.21 -25.81 -17.55
N CYS A 17 6.81 -24.69 -16.93
CA CYS A 17 7.17 -24.39 -15.54
C CYS A 17 6.05 -24.62 -14.52
N PHE A 18 4.83 -24.95 -14.95
CA PHE A 18 3.74 -25.35 -14.07
C PHE A 18 2.96 -26.42 -14.85
N VAL A 19 2.95 -27.71 -14.51
CA VAL A 19 2.71 -28.30 -13.20
C VAL A 19 3.33 -29.71 -13.18
N ALA A 20 4.07 -30.04 -12.11
CA ALA A 20 4.07 -31.41 -11.63
C ALA A 20 2.62 -31.75 -11.23
N CYS A 21 1.96 -32.52 -12.11
CA CYS A 21 0.59 -33.06 -12.08
C CYS A 21 -0.48 -32.38 -12.96
N GLY A 22 -0.53 -32.78 -14.24
CA GLY A 22 -1.71 -33.50 -14.74
C GLY A 22 -2.49 -32.91 -15.94
N GLY A 23 -2.36 -33.57 -17.10
CA GLY A 23 -3.50 -33.94 -17.98
C GLY A 23 -3.85 -33.04 -19.17
N GLU A 24 -3.63 -33.57 -20.38
CA GLU A 24 -3.81 -33.00 -21.74
C GLU A 24 -5.25 -32.55 -22.14
N ALA A 25 -5.35 -31.52 -22.99
CA ALA A 25 -6.14 -31.54 -24.25
C ALA A 25 -5.90 -30.32 -25.18
N ASP A 26 -5.61 -30.60 -26.46
CA ASP A 26 -5.56 -29.72 -27.66
C ASP A 26 -6.91 -29.01 -27.95
N LYS A 27 -6.96 -27.69 -28.23
CA LYS A 27 -6.78 -26.91 -29.49
C LYS A 27 -7.91 -26.90 -30.54
N ASN A 28 -8.33 -25.67 -30.91
CA ASN A 28 -8.61 -25.08 -32.25
C ASN A 28 -9.87 -24.17 -32.25
N ASP A 29 -9.72 -22.84 -32.44
CA ASP A 29 -9.83 -22.03 -33.71
C ASP A 29 -11.30 -21.84 -34.16
N GLU A 30 -11.81 -20.70 -34.67
CA GLU A 30 -11.21 -19.56 -35.38
C GLU A 30 -12.27 -18.43 -35.59
N SER A 31 -11.80 -17.24 -36.01
CA SER A 31 -12.47 -16.13 -36.76
C SER A 31 -13.34 -15.13 -35.97
N SER A 32 -12.95 -13.86 -35.74
CA SER A 32 -12.57 -12.73 -36.63
C SER A 32 -13.76 -12.03 -37.31
N GLN A 33 -14.04 -10.78 -36.92
CA GLN A 33 -14.25 -9.66 -37.83
C GLN A 33 -14.28 -8.30 -37.12
N THR A 34 -13.49 -7.41 -37.69
CA THR A 34 -13.22 -6.00 -37.38
C THR A 34 -14.35 -5.07 -37.79
N SER A 35 -14.59 -4.01 -37.00
CA SER A 35 -15.01 -2.70 -37.52
C SER A 35 -14.82 -1.58 -36.48
N THR A 36 -13.83 -0.72 -36.70
CA THR A 36 -13.81 0.71 -36.32
C THR A 36 -14.36 1.52 -37.50
N PRO A 37 -14.59 2.86 -37.42
CA PRO A 37 -14.29 3.81 -36.33
C PRO A 37 -15.45 4.79 -36.00
N ASP A 38 -15.34 5.59 -34.94
CA ASP A 38 -15.08 7.05 -35.05
C ASP A 38 -15.28 7.83 -33.73
N ASN A 39 -14.39 8.80 -33.57
CA ASN A 39 -14.23 9.82 -32.54
C ASN A 39 -15.50 10.65 -32.24
N ASN A 40 -15.67 11.13 -31.00
CA ASN A 40 -15.37 12.53 -30.63
C ASN A 40 -15.67 12.90 -29.14
N SER A 41 -14.75 13.71 -28.58
CA SER A 41 -14.98 14.87 -27.69
C SER A 41 -15.53 14.69 -26.25
N GLY A 42 -14.65 14.97 -25.28
CA GLY A 42 -14.69 16.24 -24.53
C GLY A 42 -15.30 16.24 -23.12
N GLY A 43 -14.50 16.66 -22.13
CA GLY A 43 -14.99 17.25 -20.88
C GLY A 43 -14.22 16.86 -19.61
N SER A 44 -13.02 17.41 -19.43
CA SER A 44 -12.32 17.37 -18.13
C SER A 44 -12.99 18.38 -17.18
N ILE A 45 -13.38 17.92 -15.99
CA ILE A 45 -13.81 18.76 -14.88
C ILE A 45 -12.75 18.60 -13.79
N SER A 46 -11.85 19.58 -13.71
CA SER A 46 -10.92 19.77 -12.60
C SER A 46 -11.69 20.43 -11.45
N GLY A 47 -11.82 19.72 -10.33
CA GLY A 47 -12.29 20.26 -9.06
C GLY A 47 -11.09 20.47 -8.14
N THR A 48 -10.58 21.71 -8.10
CA THR A 48 -9.55 22.12 -7.13
C THR A 48 -10.21 22.21 -5.75
N VAL A 49 -9.87 21.30 -4.84
CA VAL A 49 -10.10 21.50 -3.40
C VAL A 49 -8.81 22.06 -2.82
N THR A 50 -8.84 23.34 -2.46
CA THR A 50 -7.81 23.97 -1.66
C THR A 50 -7.92 23.42 -0.24
N ASP A 51 -7.03 22.49 0.11
CA ASP A 51 -6.78 22.13 1.50
C ASP A 51 -5.85 23.20 2.09
N THR A 52 -6.38 24.00 3.02
CA THR A 52 -5.58 24.94 3.79
C THR A 52 -4.78 24.15 4.82
N SER A 53 -3.49 23.97 4.54
CA SER A 53 -2.48 23.53 5.48
C SER A 53 -2.24 24.58 6.56
N ASP A 54 -3.06 24.53 7.61
CA ASP A 54 -2.72 25.08 8.93
C ASP A 54 -2.63 23.90 9.90
N ASN A 55 -1.47 23.23 9.94
CA ASN A 55 -1.12 22.33 11.03
C ASN A 55 0.28 22.70 11.57
N GLN A 56 0.36 23.88 12.19
CA GLN A 56 1.38 24.12 13.20
C GLN A 56 0.95 23.40 14.48
N GLY A 57 1.85 22.57 15.03
CA GLY A 57 1.68 21.84 16.29
C GLY A 57 0.86 22.57 17.35
N GLY A 58 -0.42 22.24 17.37
CA GLY A 58 -1.43 22.70 18.30
C GLY A 58 -2.61 21.76 18.17
N SER A 59 -2.91 21.04 19.24
CA SER A 59 -4.18 20.31 19.40
C SER A 59 -5.31 21.16 18.83
N SER A 60 -5.90 20.70 17.73
CA SER A 60 -7.27 21.10 17.44
C SER A 60 -8.11 20.49 18.56
N ASP A 61 -8.90 21.31 19.26
CA ASP A 61 -9.85 20.88 20.30
C ASP A 61 -11.02 20.05 19.72
N VAL A 62 -10.84 19.44 18.54
CA VAL A 62 -11.85 18.66 17.84
C VAL A 62 -11.83 17.26 18.41
N VAL A 63 -12.93 16.88 19.05
CA VAL A 63 -13.24 15.49 19.39
C VAL A 63 -14.04 14.94 18.22
N TYR A 64 -13.44 14.05 17.42
CA TYR A 64 -14.06 13.55 16.20
C TYR A 64 -15.31 12.71 16.47
N ALA A 65 -15.36 12.00 17.59
CA ALA A 65 -16.55 11.29 18.02
C ALA A 65 -17.78 12.21 18.18
N ASP A 66 -17.60 13.50 18.50
CA ASP A 66 -18.71 14.46 18.62
C ASP A 66 -19.37 14.78 17.26
N LEU A 67 -18.74 14.40 16.14
CA LEU A 67 -19.29 14.58 14.79
C LEU A 67 -20.33 13.51 14.42
N LEU A 68 -20.40 12.38 15.13
CA LEU A 68 -21.27 11.23 14.81
C LEU A 68 -22.76 11.46 15.11
N GLY A 69 -23.11 12.58 15.75
CA GLY A 69 -24.50 12.88 16.14
C GLY A 69 -24.98 12.03 17.32
N GLU A 70 -26.30 11.83 17.43
CA GLU A 70 -26.88 11.02 18.51
C GLU A 70 -26.66 9.52 18.22
N ALA A 71 -26.11 8.80 19.20
CA ALA A 71 -25.82 7.38 19.06
C ALA A 71 -27.10 6.56 18.84
N THR A 72 -27.02 5.63 17.89
CA THR A 72 -28.10 4.69 17.61
C THR A 72 -27.95 3.48 18.53
N ASP A 73 -28.98 3.16 19.31
CA ASP A 73 -29.02 1.97 20.17
C ASP A 73 -29.08 0.70 19.30
N MET A 74 -28.03 -0.12 19.37
CA MET A 74 -27.88 -1.37 18.63
C MET A 74 -28.60 -2.55 19.29
N GLY A 75 -29.29 -2.33 20.41
CA GLY A 75 -30.13 -3.34 21.07
C GLY A 75 -29.36 -4.54 21.62
N GLY A 76 -28.07 -4.36 21.93
CA GLY A 76 -27.19 -5.44 22.36
C GLY A 76 -26.71 -6.36 21.23
N ARG A 77 -26.75 -5.90 19.96
CA ARG A 77 -26.18 -6.65 18.82
C ARG A 77 -24.70 -6.93 19.06
N GLU A 78 -24.31 -8.15 18.72
CA GLU A 78 -22.91 -8.56 18.64
C GLU A 78 -22.43 -8.39 17.19
N PHE A 79 -21.29 -7.74 17.02
CA PHE A 79 -20.56 -7.63 15.76
C PHE A 79 -19.34 -8.55 15.82
N TYR A 80 -19.26 -9.49 14.90
CA TYR A 80 -18.20 -10.50 14.87
C TYR A 80 -17.23 -10.27 13.71
N ILE A 81 -15.95 -10.10 14.03
CA ILE A 81 -14.91 -9.66 13.09
C ILE A 81 -13.95 -10.81 12.75
N LEU A 82 -13.55 -10.92 11.47
CA LEU A 82 -12.43 -11.77 11.06
C LEU A 82 -11.20 -10.91 10.75
N GLN A 83 -10.09 -11.13 11.45
CA GLN A 83 -8.86 -10.37 11.23
C GLN A 83 -7.70 -11.28 10.89
N ARG A 84 -6.89 -10.91 9.89
CA ARG A 84 -5.66 -11.66 9.62
C ARG A 84 -4.54 -11.26 10.58
N TRP A 85 -3.89 -12.26 11.18
CA TRP A 85 -2.62 -12.09 11.86
C TRP A 85 -1.47 -12.17 10.85
N PHE A 86 -1.09 -11.02 10.30
CA PHE A 86 0.05 -10.92 9.39
C PHE A 86 1.36 -11.29 10.09
N GLY A 87 2.09 -12.20 9.45
CA GLY A 87 3.42 -12.62 9.88
C GLY A 87 3.46 -13.31 11.26
N TYR A 88 2.37 -13.98 11.67
CA TYR A 88 2.36 -14.88 12.83
C TYR A 88 3.63 -15.75 12.89
N GLY A 89 4.33 -15.69 14.03
CA GLY A 89 5.58 -16.41 14.27
C GLY A 89 6.82 -15.82 13.61
N LYS A 90 6.71 -14.67 12.91
CA LYS A 90 7.85 -13.90 12.40
C LYS A 90 8.20 -12.79 13.40
N PRO A 91 9.46 -12.66 13.84
CA PRO A 91 9.85 -11.64 14.81
C PRO A 91 9.68 -10.18 14.34
N THR A 92 9.46 -9.97 13.04
CA THR A 92 9.69 -8.70 12.35
C THR A 92 8.42 -8.12 11.73
N ILE A 93 7.41 -8.96 11.53
CA ILE A 93 6.08 -8.62 11.03
C ILE A 93 5.11 -9.34 11.98
N ASP A 94 5.14 -8.99 13.27
CA ASP A 94 4.19 -9.55 14.23
C ASP A 94 3.01 -8.59 14.37
N PHE A 95 2.03 -8.76 13.49
CA PHE A 95 0.87 -7.88 13.43
C PHE A 95 -0.24 -8.37 14.38
N GLN A 96 -0.37 -7.72 15.53
CA GLN A 96 -1.27 -8.11 16.63
C GLN A 96 -2.71 -7.55 16.46
N GLY A 97 -3.26 -7.64 15.25
CA GLY A 97 -4.65 -7.29 14.90
C GLY A 97 -4.95 -5.80 14.70
N GLU A 98 -6.10 -5.46 14.11
CA GLU A 98 -6.60 -4.06 13.99
C GLU A 98 -7.49 -3.71 15.17
N VAL A 99 -8.81 -3.91 15.04
CA VAL A 99 -9.82 -3.61 16.07
C VAL A 99 -9.70 -4.52 17.29
N ILE A 100 -9.54 -5.83 17.07
CA ILE A 100 -9.24 -6.83 18.10
C ILE A 100 -7.73 -7.12 18.13
N TRP A 101 -7.24 -7.65 19.24
CA TRP A 101 -5.82 -7.97 19.45
C TRP A 101 -5.66 -9.24 20.29
N GLU A 102 -4.45 -9.80 20.31
CA GLU A 102 -4.08 -10.84 21.27
C GLU A 102 -3.35 -10.20 22.45
N ASP A 103 -3.72 -10.59 23.67
CA ASP A 103 -2.95 -10.23 24.84
C ASP A 103 -1.60 -10.98 24.82
N SER A 104 -0.53 -10.27 25.17
CA SER A 104 0.78 -10.90 25.36
C SER A 104 0.70 -12.02 26.41
N GLU A 105 1.53 -13.05 26.28
CA GLU A 105 1.58 -14.18 27.24
C GLU A 105 1.78 -13.76 28.71
N ASP A 106 2.44 -12.62 28.97
CA ASP A 106 2.68 -12.09 30.32
C ASP A 106 1.59 -11.12 30.83
N GLY A 107 0.55 -10.89 30.03
CA GLY A 107 -0.57 -10.00 30.33
C GLY A 107 -0.25 -8.50 30.22
N THR A 108 0.88 -8.12 29.60
CA THR A 108 1.21 -6.71 29.36
C THR A 108 0.58 -6.17 28.08
N MET A 109 -0.16 -5.06 28.18
CA MET A 109 -0.70 -4.37 27.01
C MET A 109 0.24 -3.25 26.53
N THR A 110 0.51 -3.22 25.23
CA THR A 110 1.14 -2.07 24.56
C THR A 110 0.23 -0.84 24.66
N ASN A 111 0.77 0.36 24.49
CA ASN A 111 -0.06 1.57 24.45
C ASN A 111 -1.10 1.53 23.32
N ILE A 112 -0.71 0.99 22.16
CA ILE A 112 -1.63 0.77 21.03
C ILE A 112 -2.80 -0.13 21.44
N ASN A 113 -2.55 -1.26 22.10
CA ASN A 113 -3.63 -2.16 22.52
C ASN A 113 -4.52 -1.52 23.60
N LYS A 114 -3.96 -0.66 24.46
CA LYS A 114 -4.77 0.12 25.42
C LYS A 114 -5.68 1.11 24.70
N ALA A 115 -5.16 1.82 23.70
CA ALA A 115 -5.95 2.76 22.92
C ALA A 115 -7.08 2.05 22.15
N LYS A 116 -6.80 0.90 21.52
CA LYS A 116 -7.83 0.05 20.90
C LYS A 116 -8.91 -0.37 21.90
N LYS A 117 -8.50 -0.74 23.12
CA LYS A 117 -9.45 -1.06 24.18
C LYS A 117 -10.33 0.14 24.56
N GLU A 118 -9.75 1.34 24.65
CA GLU A 118 -10.51 2.56 24.93
C GLU A 118 -11.53 2.87 23.83
N VAL A 119 -11.16 2.67 22.56
CA VAL A 119 -12.09 2.76 21.42
C VAL A 119 -13.24 1.77 21.57
N LEU A 120 -12.95 0.49 21.79
CA LEU A 120 -13.99 -0.55 21.92
C LEU A 120 -14.91 -0.29 23.11
N ASP A 121 -14.35 -0.03 24.30
CA ASP A 121 -15.14 0.23 25.52
C ASP A 121 -16.06 1.44 25.35
N ALA A 122 -15.62 2.46 24.60
CA ALA A 122 -16.42 3.65 24.34
C ALA A 122 -17.55 3.38 23.33
N VAL A 123 -17.25 2.73 22.19
CA VAL A 123 -18.24 2.40 21.17
C VAL A 123 -19.28 1.41 21.70
N GLU A 124 -18.87 0.32 22.35
CA GLU A 124 -19.78 -0.69 22.92
C GLU A 124 -20.78 -0.08 23.92
N LYS A 125 -20.29 0.83 24.76
CA LYS A 125 -21.10 1.51 25.76
C LYS A 125 -22.08 2.50 25.14
N GLU A 126 -21.61 3.34 24.22
CA GLU A 126 -22.41 4.43 23.64
C GLU A 126 -23.49 3.90 22.70
N TYR A 127 -23.17 2.86 21.92
CA TYR A 127 -24.08 2.28 20.94
C TYR A 127 -24.81 1.03 21.45
N ASN A 128 -24.57 0.59 22.69
CA ASN A 128 -25.17 -0.62 23.29
C ASN A 128 -25.00 -1.86 22.40
N CYS A 129 -23.74 -2.21 22.11
CA CYS A 129 -23.35 -3.38 21.33
C CYS A 129 -22.16 -4.11 21.95
N THR A 130 -21.80 -5.26 21.38
CA THR A 130 -20.54 -5.96 21.66
C THR A 130 -19.76 -6.13 20.37
N ILE A 131 -18.44 -5.93 20.41
CA ILE A 131 -17.54 -6.11 19.29
C ILE A 131 -16.51 -7.17 19.68
N THR A 132 -16.49 -8.27 18.93
CA THR A 132 -15.61 -9.41 19.19
C THR A 132 -15.20 -10.04 17.86
N GLY A 133 -14.36 -11.07 17.89
CA GLY A 133 -13.98 -11.74 16.66
C GLY A 133 -12.88 -12.76 16.85
N GLU A 134 -12.27 -13.15 15.74
CA GLU A 134 -11.12 -14.05 15.71
C GLU A 134 -9.97 -13.47 14.89
N MET A 135 -8.75 -13.77 15.34
CA MET A 135 -7.53 -13.53 14.58
C MET A 135 -7.10 -14.81 13.88
N SER A 136 -7.22 -14.81 12.57
CA SER A 136 -6.86 -15.92 11.72
C SER A 136 -5.37 -15.88 11.36
N THR A 137 -4.67 -16.99 11.61
CA THR A 137 -3.30 -17.21 11.15
C THR A 137 -3.24 -17.83 9.76
N ASP A 138 -4.38 -17.96 9.09
CA ASP A 138 -4.48 -18.61 7.78
C ASP A 138 -3.99 -17.72 6.62
N THR A 139 -3.88 -18.34 5.45
CA THR A 139 -3.55 -17.63 4.21
C THR A 139 -4.77 -16.90 3.64
N ALA A 140 -4.55 -15.85 2.84
CA ALA A 140 -5.63 -15.15 2.14
C ALA A 140 -6.52 -16.09 1.29
N GLY A 141 -5.95 -17.15 0.72
CA GLY A 141 -6.72 -18.14 -0.03
C GLY A 141 -7.66 -18.97 0.86
N ASN A 142 -7.24 -19.28 2.09
CA ASN A 142 -8.07 -19.96 3.06
C ASN A 142 -9.15 -19.03 3.62
N ILE A 143 -8.80 -17.77 3.93
CA ILE A 143 -9.77 -16.74 4.33
C ILE A 143 -10.85 -16.55 3.25
N ARG A 144 -10.45 -16.44 1.97
CA ARG A 144 -11.40 -16.43 0.85
C ARG A 144 -12.32 -17.66 0.84
N THR A 145 -11.79 -18.84 1.15
CA THR A 145 -12.58 -20.07 1.22
C THR A 145 -13.59 -20.03 2.36
N MET A 146 -13.17 -19.57 3.55
CA MET A 146 -14.04 -19.40 4.72
C MET A 146 -15.20 -18.46 4.42
N LEU A 147 -14.94 -17.30 3.81
CA LEU A 147 -15.99 -16.35 3.44
C LEU A 147 -16.96 -16.95 2.42
N ASN A 148 -16.44 -17.64 1.40
CA ASN A 148 -17.29 -18.27 0.41
C ASN A 148 -18.18 -19.36 1.03
N GLU A 149 -17.68 -20.13 2.01
CA GLU A 149 -18.47 -21.11 2.75
C GLU A 149 -19.53 -20.44 3.64
N ASP A 150 -19.21 -19.35 4.33
CA ASP A 150 -20.15 -18.56 5.13
C ASP A 150 -21.31 -18.01 4.27
N ILE A 151 -20.96 -17.45 3.10
CA ILE A 151 -21.91 -16.87 2.14
C ILE A 151 -22.82 -17.95 1.54
N LEU A 152 -22.25 -19.06 1.07
CA LEU A 152 -23.02 -20.17 0.47
C LEU A 152 -23.88 -20.91 1.51
N GLY A 153 -23.40 -21.00 2.75
CA GLY A 153 -24.14 -21.55 3.88
C GLY A 153 -25.28 -20.65 4.36
N GLY A 154 -25.19 -19.34 4.08
CA GLY A 154 -26.13 -18.33 4.57
C GLY A 154 -26.04 -18.12 6.08
N THR A 155 -24.88 -18.41 6.67
CA THR A 155 -24.63 -18.29 8.12
C THR A 155 -24.46 -16.83 8.54
N ALA A 156 -23.85 -16.01 7.68
CA ALA A 156 -23.53 -14.60 7.96
C ALA A 156 -22.80 -14.47 9.31
N GLU A 157 -21.73 -15.24 9.46
CA GLU A 157 -20.91 -15.32 10.66
C GLU A 157 -20.13 -14.02 10.88
N TYR A 158 -19.59 -13.43 9.82
CA TYR A 158 -18.74 -12.25 9.92
C TYR A 158 -19.51 -10.98 9.53
N ASP A 159 -19.42 -9.95 10.36
CA ASP A 159 -19.97 -8.61 10.04
C ASP A 159 -18.99 -7.81 9.18
N PHE A 160 -17.70 -7.82 9.50
CA PHE A 160 -16.65 -7.20 8.69
C PHE A 160 -15.29 -7.87 8.95
N CYS A 161 -14.36 -7.61 8.05
CA CYS A 161 -13.09 -8.33 8.00
C CYS A 161 -11.91 -7.41 7.69
N PHE A 162 -10.71 -7.86 8.05
CA PHE A 162 -9.44 -7.25 7.66
C PHE A 162 -8.51 -8.25 6.98
N GLU A 163 -8.05 -7.90 5.77
CA GLU A 163 -7.11 -8.68 4.95
C GLU A 163 -6.23 -7.73 4.14
N SER A 164 -5.19 -8.24 3.49
CA SER A 164 -4.28 -7.48 2.65
C SER A 164 -4.91 -7.23 1.29
N TYR A 165 -4.79 -5.98 0.81
CA TYR A 165 -5.40 -5.62 -0.46
C TYR A 165 -4.70 -6.27 -1.67
N TYR A 166 -3.52 -6.88 -1.52
CA TYR A 166 -2.88 -7.60 -2.63
C TYR A 166 -3.77 -8.72 -3.23
N TYR A 167 -4.65 -9.30 -2.41
CA TYR A 167 -5.57 -10.35 -2.86
C TYR A 167 -6.96 -9.81 -3.23
N TYR A 168 -7.14 -8.49 -3.23
CA TYR A 168 -8.40 -7.79 -3.51
C TYR A 168 -9.17 -8.38 -4.70
N TYR A 169 -8.46 -8.56 -5.81
CA TYR A 169 -9.06 -8.99 -7.08
C TYR A 169 -9.87 -10.28 -6.96
N ALA A 170 -9.42 -11.24 -6.15
CA ALA A 170 -10.04 -12.55 -6.09
C ALA A 170 -11.38 -12.50 -5.34
N PHE A 171 -11.48 -11.66 -4.31
CA PHE A 171 -12.70 -11.51 -3.52
C PHE A 171 -13.76 -10.72 -4.29
N VAL A 172 -13.35 -9.67 -5.00
CA VAL A 172 -14.22 -8.87 -5.88
C VAL A 172 -14.75 -9.67 -7.05
N GLU A 173 -13.88 -10.34 -7.79
CA GLU A 173 -14.27 -11.08 -8.99
C GLU A 173 -15.23 -12.24 -8.68
N ASP A 174 -15.10 -12.84 -7.50
CA ASP A 174 -15.99 -13.90 -7.01
C ASP A 174 -17.31 -13.36 -6.43
N GLY A 175 -17.42 -12.05 -6.22
CA GLY A 175 -18.62 -11.40 -5.69
C GLY A 175 -18.85 -11.68 -4.21
N LEU A 176 -17.77 -11.85 -3.44
CA LEU A 176 -17.84 -12.16 -2.01
C LEU A 176 -18.05 -10.92 -1.12
N LEU A 177 -17.97 -9.72 -1.70
CA LEU A 177 -17.89 -8.46 -0.97
C LEU A 177 -19.08 -7.57 -1.28
N ALA A 178 -19.61 -6.92 -0.24
CA ALA A 178 -20.64 -5.90 -0.37
C ALA A 178 -20.04 -4.58 -0.85
N ASP A 179 -20.82 -3.81 -1.62
CA ASP A 179 -20.48 -2.41 -1.85
C ASP A 179 -20.66 -1.64 -0.53
N LEU A 180 -19.59 -1.03 -0.05
CA LEU A 180 -19.60 -0.28 1.20
C LEU A 180 -20.46 0.99 1.09
N ASN A 181 -20.68 1.50 -0.13
CA ASN A 181 -21.59 2.63 -0.37
C ASN A 181 -23.03 2.32 0.05
N ASP A 182 -23.44 1.04 0.05
CA ASP A 182 -24.79 0.61 0.43
C ASP A 182 -24.99 0.50 1.95
N LEU A 183 -23.94 0.66 2.76
CA LEU A 183 -24.00 0.50 4.22
C LEU A 183 -24.31 1.80 4.96
N GLY A 184 -24.37 2.93 4.26
CA GLY A 184 -24.63 4.24 4.87
C GLY A 184 -23.42 4.85 5.60
N ILE A 185 -22.21 4.37 5.33
CA ILE A 185 -20.95 4.94 5.83
C ILE A 185 -20.76 6.34 5.25
N ASP A 186 -20.45 7.33 6.08
CA ASP A 186 -20.12 8.68 5.62
C ASP A 186 -18.63 8.80 5.27
N PHE A 187 -18.27 8.32 4.08
CA PHE A 187 -16.90 8.36 3.59
C PHE A 187 -16.29 9.76 3.46
N LYS A 188 -17.05 10.85 3.64
CA LYS A 188 -16.51 12.23 3.63
C LYS A 188 -15.90 12.65 4.97
N GLN A 189 -16.07 11.82 6.00
CA GLN A 189 -15.58 12.12 7.33
C GLN A 189 -14.06 11.96 7.41
N PRO A 190 -13.39 12.76 8.26
CA PRO A 190 -11.93 12.85 8.28
C PRO A 190 -11.23 11.59 8.80
N TRP A 191 -11.97 10.61 9.33
CA TRP A 191 -11.43 9.31 9.74
C TRP A 191 -11.33 8.29 8.61
N TRP A 192 -11.85 8.58 7.43
CA TRP A 192 -11.68 7.76 6.23
C TRP A 192 -10.60 8.33 5.32
N ASP A 193 -9.78 7.44 4.75
CA ASP A 193 -8.77 7.84 3.77
C ASP A 193 -9.43 8.19 2.44
N GLN A 194 -9.47 9.48 2.11
CA GLN A 194 -10.15 9.98 0.91
C GLN A 194 -9.45 9.51 -0.37
N ASN A 195 -8.12 9.37 -0.35
CA ASN A 195 -7.38 8.87 -1.50
C ASN A 195 -7.73 7.39 -1.72
N ALA A 196 -7.89 6.59 -0.66
CA ALA A 196 -8.34 5.20 -0.78
C ALA A 196 -9.76 5.08 -1.34
N VAL A 197 -10.70 5.89 -0.84
CA VAL A 197 -12.10 5.91 -1.32
C VAL A 197 -12.14 6.25 -2.81
N GLU A 198 -11.39 7.27 -3.22
CA GLU A 198 -11.29 7.65 -4.63
C GLU A 198 -10.59 6.59 -5.46
N ASP A 199 -9.43 6.09 -5.02
CA ASP A 199 -8.56 5.26 -5.86
C ASP A 199 -9.00 3.79 -5.95
N LEU A 200 -9.56 3.23 -4.89
CA LEU A 200 -9.94 1.81 -4.81
C LEU A 200 -11.34 1.51 -5.35
N SER A 201 -12.14 2.53 -5.65
CA SER A 201 -13.43 2.33 -6.30
C SER A 201 -13.24 1.76 -7.72
N ILE A 202 -14.16 0.89 -8.11
CA ILE A 202 -14.15 0.23 -9.41
C ILE A 202 -15.58 0.13 -9.95
N CYS A 203 -15.80 0.69 -11.14
CA CYS A 203 -17.10 0.72 -11.80
C CYS A 203 -18.22 1.35 -10.94
N GLY A 204 -17.88 2.31 -10.08
CA GLY A 204 -18.82 3.00 -9.18
C GLY A 204 -19.05 2.30 -7.85
N GLU A 205 -18.39 1.18 -7.59
CA GLU A 205 -18.53 0.36 -6.38
C GLU A 205 -17.27 0.51 -5.50
N LEU A 206 -17.42 0.48 -4.18
CA LEU A 206 -16.31 0.53 -3.24
C LEU A 206 -16.35 -0.69 -2.31
N TYR A 207 -15.43 -1.63 -2.50
CA TYR A 207 -15.44 -2.89 -1.74
C TYR A 207 -14.53 -2.88 -0.51
N TYR A 208 -13.59 -1.94 -0.42
CA TYR A 208 -12.62 -1.83 0.67
C TYR A 208 -12.46 -0.39 1.11
N ALA A 209 -12.14 -0.21 2.38
CA ALA A 209 -11.85 1.10 2.95
C ALA A 209 -10.59 1.06 3.83
N LEU A 210 -9.96 2.22 3.95
CA LEU A 210 -8.88 2.51 4.88
C LEU A 210 -9.25 3.76 5.69
N GLY A 211 -8.70 3.87 6.89
CA GLY A 211 -9.01 4.97 7.79
C GLY A 211 -8.46 4.71 9.19
N ASP A 212 -8.73 5.63 10.11
CA ASP A 212 -8.18 5.59 11.47
C ASP A 212 -8.59 4.32 12.26
N ILE A 213 -9.58 3.55 11.79
CA ILE A 213 -9.98 2.24 12.33
C ILE A 213 -8.85 1.19 12.30
N ASN A 214 -7.86 1.35 11.42
CA ASN A 214 -6.68 0.51 11.33
C ASN A 214 -5.39 1.34 11.50
N THR A 215 -4.31 0.67 11.92
CA THR A 215 -3.00 1.33 12.09
C THR A 215 -1.88 0.61 11.36
N TYR A 216 -2.14 -0.61 10.89
CA TYR A 216 -1.16 -1.39 10.17
C TYR A 216 -0.95 -0.91 8.74
N ASP A 217 -1.98 -0.36 8.13
CA ASP A 217 -1.87 0.34 6.87
C ASP A 217 -0.79 1.43 6.93
N ASN A 218 -0.77 2.22 8.00
CA ASN A 218 0.24 3.24 8.22
C ASN A 218 1.65 2.60 8.28
N ASP A 219 1.82 1.45 8.95
CA ASP A 219 3.09 0.69 8.94
C ASP A 219 3.48 0.23 7.51
N GLY A 220 2.51 -0.02 6.63
CA GLY A 220 2.72 -0.35 5.23
C GLY A 220 3.17 0.82 4.33
N THR A 221 3.16 2.06 4.81
CA THR A 221 3.49 3.26 4.00
C THR A 221 4.99 3.35 3.74
N PHE A 222 5.39 3.57 2.48
CA PHE A 222 6.78 3.77 2.09
C PHE A 222 7.26 5.20 2.39
N VAL A 223 8.50 5.30 2.88
CA VAL A 223 9.18 6.55 3.23
C VAL A 223 10.65 6.49 2.82
N LEU A 224 11.32 7.64 2.84
CA LEU A 224 12.77 7.72 2.77
C LEU A 224 13.32 7.99 4.16
N LEU A 225 13.97 7.00 4.77
CA LEU A 225 14.77 7.23 5.98
C LEU A 225 16.06 7.92 5.56
N PHE A 226 16.54 8.87 6.37
CA PHE A 226 17.85 9.50 6.13
C PHE A 226 18.68 9.58 7.40
N ASN A 227 19.97 9.23 7.30
CA ASN A 227 20.92 9.30 8.40
C ASN A 227 21.44 10.74 8.53
N LYS A 228 21.02 11.43 9.59
CA LYS A 228 21.35 12.85 9.86
C LYS A 228 22.83 13.02 10.17
N ASP A 229 23.36 12.19 11.07
CA ASP A 229 24.77 12.26 11.48
C ASP A 229 25.72 12.03 10.30
N LEU A 230 25.40 11.07 9.44
CA LEU A 230 26.15 10.79 8.23
C LEU A 230 26.04 11.92 7.21
N TYR A 231 24.87 12.57 7.10
CA TYR A 231 24.69 13.74 6.25
C TYR A 231 25.53 14.93 6.71
N GLU A 232 25.45 15.30 8.00
CA GLU A 232 26.22 16.40 8.59
C GLU A 232 27.73 16.16 8.54
N LYS A 233 28.16 14.92 8.82
CA LYS A 233 29.57 14.53 8.74
C LYS A 233 30.18 14.74 7.35
N ASN A 234 29.35 14.66 6.31
CA ASN A 234 29.74 14.92 4.92
C ASN A 234 29.46 16.37 4.46
N GLY A 235 29.12 17.26 5.40
CA GLY A 235 28.92 18.69 5.16
C GLY A 235 27.51 19.05 4.69
N GLY A 236 26.55 18.14 4.80
CA GLY A 236 25.13 18.43 4.59
C GLY A 236 24.52 19.26 5.71
N ASP A 237 23.40 19.92 5.42
CA ASP A 237 22.61 20.71 6.37
C ASP A 237 21.23 20.06 6.53
N VAL A 238 21.01 19.41 7.68
CA VAL A 238 19.77 18.67 7.98
C VAL A 238 18.55 19.58 7.92
N GLN A 239 18.64 20.81 8.46
CA GLN A 239 17.51 21.72 8.45
C GLN A 239 17.17 22.16 7.03
N ALA A 240 18.19 22.45 6.20
CA ALA A 240 17.95 22.81 4.80
C ALA A 240 17.29 21.66 4.01
N LEU A 241 17.60 20.41 4.34
CA LEU A 241 16.98 19.24 3.72
C LEU A 241 15.50 19.08 4.12
N TYR A 242 15.17 19.27 5.40
CA TYR A 242 13.77 19.31 5.86
C TYR A 242 13.01 20.48 5.26
N ASP A 243 13.58 21.68 5.27
CA ASP A 243 12.97 22.87 4.69
C ASP A 243 12.68 22.66 3.20
N MET A 244 13.58 22.02 2.45
CA MET A 244 13.35 21.67 1.05
C MET A 244 12.16 20.72 0.87
N ALA A 245 12.02 19.72 1.73
CA ALA A 245 10.89 18.79 1.69
C ALA A 245 9.57 19.47 2.07
N LEU A 246 9.56 20.24 3.15
CA LEU A 246 8.34 20.87 3.68
C LEU A 246 7.89 22.09 2.85
N ASN A 247 8.79 22.72 2.09
CA ASN A 247 8.46 23.82 1.17
C ASN A 247 8.20 23.35 -0.28
N ASP A 248 7.94 22.06 -0.50
CA ASP A 248 7.60 21.51 -1.82
C ASP A 248 8.72 21.61 -2.88
N GLU A 249 9.98 21.76 -2.46
CA GLU A 249 11.15 21.90 -3.33
C GLU A 249 11.93 20.58 -3.51
N TRP A 250 11.57 19.52 -2.77
CA TRP A 250 12.25 18.22 -2.81
C TRP A 250 11.84 17.40 -4.05
N THR A 251 12.77 17.32 -5.01
CA THR A 251 12.57 16.65 -6.29
C THR A 251 13.51 15.48 -6.50
N PHE A 252 13.19 14.61 -7.46
CA PHE A 252 14.02 13.47 -7.83
C PHE A 252 15.39 13.92 -8.34
N GLU A 253 15.48 15.08 -9.01
CA GLU A 253 16.76 15.67 -9.42
C GLU A 253 17.64 16.04 -8.22
N GLU A 254 17.09 16.74 -7.22
CA GLU A 254 17.82 17.09 -6.00
C GLU A 254 18.24 15.84 -5.20
N PHE A 255 17.31 14.90 -5.03
CA PHE A 255 17.61 13.61 -4.40
C PHE A 255 18.74 12.87 -5.11
N LYS A 256 18.64 12.73 -6.43
CA LYS A 256 19.66 12.06 -7.26
C LYS A 256 21.01 12.77 -7.13
N ASN A 257 21.04 14.10 -7.15
CA ASN A 257 22.27 14.88 -7.02
C ASN A 257 22.97 14.62 -5.68
N ILE A 258 22.22 14.47 -4.59
CA ILE A 258 22.78 14.12 -3.28
C ILE A 258 23.27 12.68 -3.26
N VAL A 259 22.50 11.73 -3.81
CA VAL A 259 22.88 10.31 -3.86
C VAL A 259 24.16 10.13 -4.67
N THR A 260 24.24 10.73 -5.85
CA THR A 260 25.40 10.58 -6.74
C THR A 260 26.60 11.32 -6.20
N GLY A 261 27.65 10.59 -5.83
CA GLY A 261 28.85 11.16 -5.23
C GLY A 261 28.94 11.01 -3.71
N PHE A 262 27.97 10.35 -3.09
CA PHE A 262 28.02 10.03 -1.66
C PHE A 262 28.82 8.76 -1.37
N GLY A 263 28.79 7.77 -2.28
CA GLY A 263 29.35 6.47 -1.97
C GLY A 263 30.88 6.54 -1.78
N SER A 264 31.42 5.79 -0.82
CA SER A 264 32.88 5.60 -0.68
C SER A 264 33.26 4.16 -0.32
N ASP A 265 34.33 3.64 -0.94
CA ASP A 265 34.98 2.38 -0.54
C ASP A 265 35.55 2.56 0.88
N ALA A 266 34.82 2.04 1.87
CA ALA A 266 35.07 2.32 3.28
C ALA A 266 36.08 1.33 3.87
N ASN A 267 36.18 0.14 3.29
CA ASN A 267 37.08 -0.92 3.74
C ASN A 267 38.45 -0.90 3.01
N ALA A 268 38.57 -0.10 1.95
CA ALA A 268 39.74 0.09 1.10
C ALA A 268 40.23 -1.19 0.38
N ASP A 269 39.31 -2.08 0.01
CA ASP A 269 39.62 -3.32 -0.71
C ASP A 269 39.52 -3.17 -2.25
N GLY A 270 39.02 -2.03 -2.74
CA GLY A 270 38.87 -1.73 -4.16
C GLY A 270 37.66 -2.39 -4.82
N VAL A 271 36.75 -2.96 -4.05
CA VAL A 271 35.46 -3.52 -4.46
C VAL A 271 34.36 -2.62 -3.90
N ARG A 272 33.21 -2.59 -4.57
CA ARG A 272 31.99 -1.97 -4.04
C ARG A 272 31.04 -3.06 -3.57
N ASP A 273 30.96 -3.28 -2.27
CA ASP A 273 30.10 -4.30 -1.66
C ASP A 273 29.34 -3.80 -0.41
N GLU A 274 28.56 -4.68 0.21
CA GLU A 274 27.67 -4.31 1.32
C GLU A 274 28.37 -3.75 2.58
N PHE A 275 29.71 -3.78 2.63
CA PHE A 275 30.52 -3.20 3.70
C PHE A 275 30.93 -1.75 3.45
N ASP A 276 30.56 -1.16 2.31
CA ASP A 276 30.88 0.21 1.93
C ASP A 276 29.79 1.23 2.27
N VAL A 277 30.13 2.51 2.08
CA VAL A 277 29.20 3.63 2.24
C VAL A 277 28.47 3.90 0.92
N TYR A 278 27.15 4.12 1.01
CA TYR A 278 26.25 4.35 -0.11
C TYR A 278 25.34 5.56 0.12
N GLY A 279 25.00 6.26 -0.97
CA GLY A 279 24.02 7.35 -0.97
C GLY A 279 22.59 6.84 -0.86
N LEU A 280 22.29 5.69 -1.49
CA LEU A 280 20.97 5.06 -1.44
C LEU A 280 21.08 3.56 -1.15
N LEU A 281 20.31 3.12 -0.17
CA LEU A 281 20.01 1.72 0.12
C LEU A 281 18.59 1.43 -0.38
N THR A 282 18.40 0.35 -1.13
CA THR A 282 17.10 0.04 -1.75
C THR A 282 16.97 -1.41 -2.18
N GLU A 283 15.81 -1.78 -2.73
CA GLU A 283 15.53 -3.00 -3.48
C GLU A 283 14.85 -2.66 -4.82
N THR A 284 14.74 -3.61 -5.75
CA THR A 284 14.17 -3.32 -7.09
C THR A 284 12.68 -2.96 -7.08
N SER A 285 11.89 -3.48 -6.13
CA SER A 285 10.46 -3.16 -6.01
C SER A 285 10.23 -1.66 -5.75
N ASN A 286 11.19 -0.98 -5.11
CA ASN A 286 11.14 0.47 -4.88
C ASN A 286 11.19 1.32 -6.16
N LEU A 287 11.50 0.74 -7.32
CA LEU A 287 11.34 1.42 -8.61
C LEU A 287 9.89 1.86 -8.83
N TYR A 288 8.92 1.11 -8.30
CA TYR A 288 7.51 1.50 -8.33
C TYR A 288 7.26 2.80 -7.54
N ASN A 289 7.93 3.01 -6.40
CA ASN A 289 7.77 4.24 -5.63
C ASN A 289 8.21 5.47 -6.43
N HIS A 290 9.31 5.36 -7.19
CA HIS A 290 9.79 6.44 -8.06
C HIS A 290 8.91 6.64 -9.30
N PHE A 291 8.33 5.57 -9.84
CA PHE A 291 7.31 5.68 -10.88
C PHE A 291 6.09 6.45 -10.37
N LEU A 292 5.56 6.05 -9.19
CA LEU A 292 4.39 6.66 -8.58
C LEU A 292 4.63 8.12 -8.18
N SER A 293 5.86 8.48 -7.78
CA SER A 293 6.22 9.86 -7.41
C SER A 293 6.19 10.86 -8.57
N SER A 294 5.96 10.38 -9.79
CA SER A 294 5.67 11.21 -10.97
C SER A 294 4.19 11.52 -11.17
N GLY A 295 3.32 11.10 -10.26
CA GLY A 295 1.87 11.20 -10.37
C GLY A 295 1.24 10.19 -11.34
N SER A 296 2.04 9.34 -11.98
CA SER A 296 1.55 8.27 -12.87
C SER A 296 1.09 7.04 -12.08
N LYS A 297 0.07 6.37 -12.61
CA LYS A 297 -0.41 5.05 -12.17
C LYS A 297 -0.26 4.02 -13.30
N ILE A 298 -0.08 2.76 -12.94
CA ILE A 298 -0.11 1.64 -13.89
C ILE A 298 -1.49 1.53 -14.51
N VAL A 299 -2.54 1.67 -13.69
CA VAL A 299 -3.94 1.69 -14.10
C VAL A 299 -4.60 2.95 -13.55
N ASP A 300 -5.17 3.74 -14.45
CA ASP A 300 -6.03 4.88 -14.12
C ASP A 300 -7.50 4.50 -14.34
N LYS A 301 -8.42 5.43 -14.15
CA LYS A 301 -9.86 5.22 -14.36
C LYS A 301 -10.42 6.20 -15.37
N ASN A 302 -11.37 5.73 -16.18
CA ASN A 302 -12.10 6.58 -17.10
C ASN A 302 -13.25 7.31 -16.38
N ALA A 303 -14.00 8.15 -17.12
CA ALA A 303 -15.12 8.93 -16.58
C ALA A 303 -16.30 8.10 -16.02
N ASN A 304 -16.34 6.79 -16.29
CA ASN A 304 -17.31 5.85 -15.74
C ASN A 304 -16.75 5.05 -14.55
N ASP A 305 -15.61 5.46 -13.99
CA ASP A 305 -14.90 4.77 -12.93
C ASP A 305 -14.39 3.37 -13.33
N GLU A 306 -14.23 3.11 -14.63
CA GLU A 306 -13.72 1.82 -15.12
C GLU A 306 -12.19 1.88 -15.24
N PRO A 307 -11.46 0.85 -14.77
CA PRO A 307 -10.00 0.78 -14.89
C PRO A 307 -9.54 0.77 -16.34
N VAL A 308 -8.48 1.51 -16.63
CA VAL A 308 -7.82 1.62 -17.93
C VAL A 308 -6.31 1.55 -17.71
N PHE A 309 -5.63 0.71 -18.49
CA PHE A 309 -4.18 0.63 -18.45
C PHE A 309 -3.53 1.95 -18.91
N ASP A 310 -2.72 2.56 -18.05
CA ASP A 310 -2.23 3.94 -18.24
C ASP A 310 -0.75 4.17 -17.88
N LEU A 311 0.02 3.12 -17.59
CA LEU A 311 1.45 3.20 -17.21
C LEU A 311 2.29 4.13 -18.12
N ALA A 312 1.93 4.17 -19.41
CA ALA A 312 2.61 4.91 -20.45
C ALA A 312 2.28 6.41 -20.54
N SER A 313 1.32 6.90 -19.77
CA SER A 313 0.87 8.29 -19.84
C SER A 313 1.81 9.22 -19.06
N GLY A 314 1.81 10.50 -19.45
CA GLY A 314 2.53 11.55 -18.73
C GLY A 314 4.03 11.28 -18.60
N THR A 315 4.52 11.38 -17.37
CA THR A 315 5.95 11.34 -16.99
C THR A 315 6.42 9.98 -16.47
N GLY A 316 5.53 9.00 -16.30
CA GLY A 316 5.83 7.71 -15.66
C GLY A 316 6.99 6.95 -16.31
N TYR A 317 7.07 6.91 -17.65
CA TYR A 317 8.20 6.29 -18.34
C TYR A 317 9.54 6.96 -18.04
N SER A 318 9.56 8.29 -17.99
CA SER A 318 10.77 9.06 -17.72
C SER A 318 11.22 8.85 -16.28
N ALA A 319 10.29 8.89 -15.33
CA ALA A 319 10.56 8.63 -13.93
C ALA A 319 11.12 7.22 -13.69
N LEU A 320 10.50 6.20 -14.28
CA LEU A 320 10.99 4.83 -14.18
C LEU A 320 12.36 4.65 -14.86
N THR A 321 12.59 5.29 -16.01
CA THR A 321 13.90 5.25 -16.71
C THR A 321 15.00 5.88 -15.87
N ASP A 322 14.73 7.04 -15.27
CA ASP A 322 15.68 7.77 -14.44
C ASP A 322 15.99 7.01 -13.15
N ALA A 323 14.98 6.40 -12.52
CA ALA A 323 15.14 5.54 -11.35
C ALA A 323 15.97 4.28 -11.65
N VAL A 324 15.67 3.57 -12.75
CA VAL A 324 16.48 2.42 -13.21
C VAL A 324 17.93 2.86 -13.45
N THR A 325 18.14 4.02 -14.08
CA THR A 325 19.48 4.55 -14.34
C THR A 325 20.24 4.84 -13.03
N LEU A 326 19.56 5.40 -12.03
CA LEU A 326 20.14 5.63 -10.70
C LEU A 326 20.51 4.30 -10.03
N TYR A 327 19.61 3.31 -10.04
CA TYR A 327 19.83 2.03 -9.37
C TYR A 327 20.94 1.20 -10.01
N LEU A 328 21.21 1.41 -11.31
CA LEU A 328 22.35 0.81 -12.01
C LEU A 328 23.70 1.47 -11.63
N ASN A 329 23.71 2.61 -10.94
CA ASN A 329 24.93 3.20 -10.40
C ASN A 329 25.35 2.52 -9.09
N THR A 330 25.88 1.30 -9.21
CA THR A 330 26.28 0.46 -8.07
C THR A 330 27.44 1.02 -7.24
N ASN A 331 28.02 2.16 -7.62
CA ASN A 331 28.99 2.87 -6.79
C ASN A 331 28.32 3.72 -5.70
N ASP A 332 27.10 4.20 -5.93
CA ASP A 332 26.38 5.08 -5.00
C ASP A 332 25.09 4.44 -4.47
N VAL A 333 24.61 3.39 -5.13
CA VAL A 333 23.37 2.68 -4.76
C VAL A 333 23.65 1.21 -4.42
N LEU A 334 23.19 0.77 -3.26
CA LEU A 334 23.16 -0.64 -2.86
C LEU A 334 21.74 -1.19 -3.05
N VAL A 335 21.59 -2.13 -3.98
CA VAL A 335 20.33 -2.81 -4.26
C VAL A 335 20.37 -4.23 -3.67
N ALA A 336 19.59 -4.48 -2.63
CA ALA A 336 19.68 -5.69 -1.80
C ALA A 336 19.42 -6.99 -2.58
N ASN A 337 18.39 -7.01 -3.43
CA ASN A 337 17.87 -8.21 -4.09
C ASN A 337 18.48 -8.47 -5.48
N LEU A 338 19.69 -7.96 -5.75
CA LEU A 338 20.45 -8.35 -6.94
C LEU A 338 20.97 -9.78 -6.82
N ASP A 339 21.06 -10.49 -7.95
CA ASP A 339 21.55 -11.88 -8.04
C ASP A 339 22.89 -12.09 -7.30
N THR A 340 23.78 -11.09 -7.31
CA THR A 340 25.06 -11.13 -6.61
C THR A 340 24.88 -11.35 -5.10
N TYR A 341 23.95 -10.63 -4.46
CA TYR A 341 23.70 -10.74 -3.03
C TYR A 341 22.78 -11.91 -2.69
N VAL A 342 21.74 -12.14 -3.51
CA VAL A 342 20.84 -13.29 -3.36
C VAL A 342 21.63 -14.61 -3.41
N THR A 343 22.59 -14.73 -4.33
CA THR A 343 23.45 -15.91 -4.42
C THR A 343 24.45 -15.97 -3.26
N LYS A 344 25.03 -14.84 -2.86
CA LYS A 344 26.02 -14.77 -1.77
C LYS A 344 25.43 -15.17 -0.41
N TYR A 345 24.16 -14.84 -0.18
CA TYR A 345 23.43 -15.07 1.07
C TYR A 345 22.28 -16.08 0.91
N GLU A 346 22.44 -17.06 0.02
CA GLU A 346 21.44 -18.10 -0.19
C GLU A 346 21.11 -18.82 1.14
N GLY A 347 19.82 -18.79 1.52
CA GLY A 347 19.33 -19.36 2.78
C GLY A 347 19.40 -18.43 4.00
N GLU A 348 19.85 -17.18 3.82
CA GLU A 348 19.82 -16.12 4.83
C GLU A 348 18.90 -14.96 4.38
N ASP A 349 18.61 -14.03 5.29
CA ASP A 349 17.89 -12.80 4.96
C ASP A 349 18.82 -11.81 4.25
N VAL A 350 18.69 -11.71 2.93
CA VAL A 350 19.52 -10.82 2.11
C VAL A 350 19.38 -9.35 2.50
N TYR A 351 18.20 -8.91 2.96
CA TYR A 351 17.97 -7.53 3.35
C TYR A 351 18.67 -7.21 4.67
N GLU A 352 18.61 -8.13 5.64
CA GLU A 352 19.38 -8.03 6.87
C GLU A 352 20.88 -7.89 6.55
N LYS A 353 21.42 -8.78 5.71
CA LYS A 353 22.85 -8.82 5.39
C LYS A 353 23.35 -7.64 4.58
N THR A 354 22.47 -6.93 3.88
CA THR A 354 22.84 -5.82 3.00
C THR A 354 22.33 -4.50 3.54
N VAL A 355 21.19 -4.03 3.06
CA VAL A 355 20.66 -2.68 3.28
C VAL A 355 20.31 -2.40 4.75
N THR A 356 19.72 -3.35 5.47
CA THR A 356 19.33 -3.13 6.87
C THR A 356 20.57 -2.96 7.75
N ASN A 357 21.56 -3.85 7.67
CA ASN A 357 22.79 -3.69 8.43
C ASN A 357 23.62 -2.50 7.95
N ALA A 358 23.67 -2.21 6.65
CA ALA A 358 24.35 -1.03 6.14
C ALA A 358 23.76 0.26 6.73
N PHE A 359 22.43 0.40 6.80
CA PHE A 359 21.81 1.58 7.41
C PHE A 359 22.09 1.64 8.92
N LYS A 360 21.81 0.54 9.63
CA LYS A 360 21.96 0.42 11.08
C LYS A 360 23.40 0.68 11.57
N GLU A 361 24.39 0.36 10.75
CA GLU A 361 25.82 0.55 11.04
C GLU A 361 26.37 1.89 10.52
N GLY A 362 25.50 2.80 10.07
CA GLY A 362 25.89 4.15 9.64
C GLY A 362 26.58 4.21 8.27
N ARG A 363 26.29 3.25 7.39
CA ARG A 363 26.85 3.15 6.03
C ARG A 363 25.90 3.58 4.90
N GLY A 364 24.64 3.90 5.19
CA GLY A 364 23.70 4.41 4.19
C GLY A 364 23.23 5.82 4.53
N LEU A 365 23.27 6.74 3.56
CA LEU A 365 22.65 8.05 3.72
C LEU A 365 21.13 7.94 3.68
N PHE A 366 20.57 7.50 2.55
CA PHE A 366 19.14 7.29 2.40
C PHE A 366 18.80 5.80 2.38
N TYR A 367 17.69 5.42 3.02
CA TYR A 367 17.12 4.09 2.90
C TYR A 367 15.62 4.18 2.56
N MET A 368 15.26 3.73 1.36
CA MET A 368 13.86 3.68 0.94
C MET A 368 13.22 2.39 1.42
N THR A 369 12.22 2.50 2.31
CA THR A 369 11.59 1.36 2.96
C THR A 369 10.22 1.73 3.53
N SER A 370 9.41 0.76 3.95
CA SER A 370 8.15 1.01 4.65
C SER A 370 8.33 1.14 6.16
N LEU A 371 7.40 1.86 6.81
CA LEU A 371 7.43 2.14 8.25
C LEU A 371 7.41 0.87 9.12
N ILE A 372 6.96 -0.26 8.58
CA ILE A 372 6.97 -1.57 9.23
C ILE A 372 8.38 -2.02 9.62
N HIS A 373 9.41 -1.55 8.91
CA HIS A 373 10.81 -1.93 9.15
C HIS A 373 11.51 -1.05 10.21
N LEU A 374 10.88 0.02 10.69
CA LEU A 374 11.45 0.88 11.73
C LEU A 374 11.95 0.16 12.99
N PRO A 375 11.31 -0.93 13.48
CA PRO A 375 11.81 -1.66 14.63
C PRO A 375 13.25 -2.16 14.51
N TYR A 376 13.77 -2.38 13.29
CA TYR A 376 15.16 -2.82 13.07
C TYR A 376 16.21 -1.76 13.43
N PHE A 377 15.82 -0.49 13.48
CA PHE A 377 16.72 0.66 13.65
C PHE A 377 16.66 1.29 15.05
N ARG A 378 15.91 0.70 15.99
CA ARG A 378 15.81 1.19 17.38
C ARG A 378 17.13 1.27 18.13
N ASP A 379 18.08 0.43 17.76
CA ASP A 379 19.42 0.33 18.35
C ASP A 379 20.52 0.87 17.41
N MET A 380 20.12 1.55 16.33
CA MET A 380 21.03 2.37 15.53
C MET A 380 21.63 3.47 16.42
N LYS A 381 22.92 3.75 16.22
CA LYS A 381 23.64 4.74 17.05
C LYS A 381 23.58 6.15 16.50
N ASP A 382 23.49 6.26 15.18
CA ASP A 382 23.38 7.53 14.49
C ASP A 382 21.92 8.01 14.55
N ASP A 383 21.71 9.31 14.63
CA ASP A 383 20.36 9.89 14.49
C ASP A 383 19.88 9.79 13.04
N PHE A 384 18.60 9.49 12.86
CA PHE A 384 17.95 9.43 11.56
C PHE A 384 16.59 10.13 11.59
N GLY A 385 16.10 10.51 10.41
CA GLY A 385 14.80 11.14 10.25
C GLY A 385 14.04 10.59 9.04
N PHE A 386 12.90 11.21 8.77
CA PHE A 386 12.04 10.90 7.63
C PHE A 386 12.11 11.99 6.56
N LEU A 387 12.07 11.60 5.30
CA LEU A 387 11.77 12.45 4.17
C LEU A 387 10.65 11.80 3.34
N PRO A 388 9.81 12.61 2.67
CA PRO A 388 8.92 12.06 1.68
C PRO A 388 9.73 11.50 0.50
N ILE A 389 9.14 10.55 -0.21
CA ILE A 389 9.68 10.10 -1.50
C ILE A 389 9.63 11.32 -2.43
N PRO A 390 10.76 11.71 -3.07
CA PRO A 390 10.85 12.96 -3.80
C PRO A 390 9.85 13.01 -4.97
N LYS A 391 9.25 14.18 -5.18
CA LYS A 391 8.43 14.45 -6.39
C LYS A 391 9.29 14.26 -7.63
N TYR A 392 8.73 13.78 -8.72
CA TYR A 392 9.53 13.64 -9.93
C TYR A 392 9.95 15.00 -10.49
N ASN A 393 9.01 15.98 -10.56
CA ASN A 393 9.26 17.34 -11.02
C ASN A 393 8.89 18.39 -9.96
N ALA A 394 9.54 19.55 -10.01
CA ALA A 394 9.19 20.71 -9.18
C ALA A 394 7.79 21.28 -9.48
N THR A 395 7.22 20.94 -10.64
CA THR A 395 5.87 21.38 -11.04
C THR A 395 4.76 20.48 -10.51
N ASP A 396 5.10 19.31 -9.95
CA ASP A 396 4.12 18.40 -9.35
C ASP A 396 3.59 19.06 -8.07
N ASP A 397 2.26 19.05 -7.93
CA ASP A 397 1.53 19.83 -6.92
C ASP A 397 1.45 19.15 -5.55
N ARG A 398 1.84 17.87 -5.47
CA ARG A 398 1.91 17.09 -4.23
C ARG A 398 2.94 15.98 -4.32
N TYR A 399 3.23 15.37 -3.17
CA TYR A 399 3.93 14.09 -3.09
C TYR A 399 2.98 12.91 -3.41
N TYR A 400 3.57 11.73 -3.67
CA TYR A 400 2.85 10.49 -3.92
C TYR A 400 3.55 9.34 -3.20
N HIS A 401 2.86 8.68 -2.28
CA HIS A 401 3.42 7.58 -1.48
C HIS A 401 2.68 6.28 -1.74
N ASN A 402 3.48 5.24 -1.93
CA ASN A 402 3.00 3.88 -2.08
C ASN A 402 2.67 3.27 -0.72
N MET A 403 1.62 2.47 -0.71
CA MET A 403 1.30 1.53 0.35
C MET A 403 1.78 0.15 -0.06
N GLY A 404 2.53 -0.56 0.77
CA GLY A 404 2.97 -1.91 0.40
C GLY A 404 1.76 -2.83 0.24
N ALA A 405 1.47 -3.32 -0.96
CA ALA A 405 0.27 -4.13 -1.21
C ALA A 405 0.19 -5.39 -0.33
N HIS A 406 1.35 -5.99 -0.02
CA HIS A 406 1.48 -7.16 0.85
C HIS A 406 1.47 -6.82 2.35
N THR A 407 1.67 -5.56 2.71
CA THR A 407 1.88 -5.09 4.09
C THR A 407 0.84 -4.07 4.52
N THR A 408 -0.25 -3.93 3.76
CA THR A 408 -1.35 -3.02 4.07
C THR A 408 -2.61 -3.84 4.27
N SER A 409 -3.25 -3.64 5.42
CA SER A 409 -4.51 -4.27 5.80
C SER A 409 -5.67 -3.32 5.50
N VAL A 410 -6.76 -3.86 4.98
CA VAL A 410 -7.91 -3.10 4.49
C VAL A 410 -9.20 -3.68 5.04
N LEU A 411 -10.14 -2.80 5.39
CA LEU A 411 -11.47 -3.16 5.85
C LEU A 411 -12.32 -3.60 4.65
N PHE A 412 -13.08 -4.69 4.79
CA PHE A 412 -14.14 -5.04 3.87
C PHE A 412 -15.31 -5.73 4.57
N VAL A 413 -16.45 -5.80 3.88
CA VAL A 413 -17.66 -6.43 4.38
C VAL A 413 -18.08 -7.56 3.46
N PRO A 414 -18.24 -8.81 3.95
CA PRO A 414 -18.78 -9.90 3.14
C PRO A 414 -20.21 -9.62 2.67
N THR A 415 -20.55 -10.05 1.45
CA THR A 415 -21.96 -10.07 1.03
C THR A 415 -22.75 -11.01 1.94
N GLY A 416 -23.98 -10.66 2.33
CA GLY A 416 -24.79 -11.56 3.13
C GLY A 416 -25.95 -10.87 3.83
N ALA A 417 -26.45 -11.50 4.89
CA ALA A 417 -27.54 -10.93 5.68
C ALA A 417 -27.09 -9.75 6.56
N ASN A 418 -25.81 -9.68 6.95
CA ASN A 418 -25.28 -8.61 7.80
C ASN A 418 -24.97 -7.32 7.02
N SER A 419 -24.82 -7.39 5.70
CA SER A 419 -24.56 -6.26 4.80
C SER A 419 -25.80 -5.74 4.07
N LYS A 420 -27.01 -6.07 4.57
CA LYS A 420 -28.27 -5.67 3.93
C LYS A 420 -29.28 -5.10 4.91
N GLY A 421 -30.11 -4.17 4.42
CA GLY A 421 -31.20 -3.56 5.17
C GLY A 421 -30.72 -2.94 6.49
N GLU A 422 -31.57 -3.02 7.52
CA GLU A 422 -31.29 -2.46 8.85
C GLU A 422 -29.96 -2.96 9.45
N LYS A 423 -29.58 -4.22 9.19
CA LYS A 423 -28.30 -4.76 9.68
C LYS A 423 -27.10 -4.11 9.01
N GLY A 424 -27.19 -3.83 7.71
CA GLY A 424 -26.14 -3.14 6.94
C GLY A 424 -26.01 -1.68 7.37
N GLU A 425 -27.14 -0.99 7.55
CA GLU A 425 -27.17 0.40 8.05
C GLU A 425 -26.54 0.51 9.45
N GLN A 426 -26.88 -0.40 10.37
CA GLN A 426 -26.26 -0.47 11.70
C GLN A 426 -24.76 -0.75 11.62
N LEU A 427 -24.31 -1.58 10.68
CA LEU A 427 -22.89 -1.85 10.48
C LEU A 427 -22.16 -0.59 10.00
N GLY A 428 -22.72 0.16 9.05
CA GLY A 428 -22.13 1.43 8.61
C GLY A 428 -21.95 2.43 9.75
N ILE A 429 -22.96 2.58 10.62
CA ILE A 429 -22.89 3.43 11.82
C ILE A 429 -21.74 3.01 12.75
N ILE A 430 -21.58 1.70 12.99
CA ILE A 430 -20.51 1.19 13.86
C ILE A 430 -19.13 1.36 13.23
N LEU A 431 -19.01 1.21 11.90
CA LEU A 431 -17.76 1.45 11.20
C LEU A 431 -17.34 2.94 11.29
N ASP A 432 -18.28 3.87 11.11
CA ASP A 432 -18.03 5.30 11.34
C ASP A 432 -17.63 5.60 12.80
N ALA A 433 -18.33 4.99 13.76
CA ALA A 433 -18.00 5.15 15.17
C ALA A 433 -16.59 4.64 15.49
N LEU A 434 -16.25 3.43 15.05
CA LEU A 434 -14.91 2.88 15.23
C LEU A 434 -13.85 3.79 14.61
N GLY A 435 -14.07 4.33 13.40
CA GLY A 435 -13.17 5.27 12.75
C GLY A 435 -12.97 6.56 13.56
N ALA A 436 -14.05 7.24 13.92
CA ALA A 436 -14.00 8.51 14.65
C ALA A 436 -13.35 8.37 16.04
N TYR A 437 -13.73 7.35 16.81
CA TYR A 437 -13.10 7.09 18.12
C TYR A 437 -11.63 6.69 17.94
N SER A 438 -11.28 5.91 16.91
CA SER A 438 -9.88 5.58 16.67
C SER A 438 -9.05 6.81 16.29
N LYS A 439 -9.62 7.77 15.57
CA LYS A 439 -8.98 9.05 15.31
C LYS A 439 -8.67 9.86 16.58
N ASP A 440 -9.57 9.80 17.57
CA ASP A 440 -9.39 10.47 18.87
C ASP A 440 -8.38 9.76 19.78
N TYR A 441 -8.43 8.42 19.87
CA TYR A 441 -7.68 7.65 20.87
C TYR A 441 -6.48 6.88 20.31
N LEU A 442 -6.61 6.28 19.13
CA LEU A 442 -5.64 5.34 18.56
C LEU A 442 -4.58 6.04 17.71
N THR A 443 -4.99 6.95 16.83
CA THR A 443 -4.09 7.67 15.91
C THR A 443 -3.01 8.45 16.66
N PRO A 444 -3.30 9.22 17.73
CA PRO A 444 -2.26 9.90 18.49
C PRO A 444 -1.22 8.95 19.10
N GLU A 445 -1.66 7.81 19.64
CA GLU A 445 -0.75 6.79 20.19
C GLU A 445 0.10 6.12 19.11
N TYR A 446 -0.41 6.00 17.88
CA TYR A 446 0.36 5.52 16.74
C TYR A 446 1.49 6.49 16.34
N TYR A 447 1.22 7.79 16.23
CA TYR A 447 2.25 8.79 15.95
C TYR A 447 3.33 8.81 17.03
N GLU A 448 2.91 8.82 18.31
CA GLU A 448 3.83 8.71 19.45
C GLU A 448 4.69 7.44 19.39
N LYS A 449 4.12 6.31 18.98
CA LYS A 449 4.86 5.05 18.76
C LYS A 449 5.90 5.18 17.65
N GLN A 450 5.57 5.79 16.50
CA GLN A 450 6.54 5.89 15.39
C GLN A 450 7.66 6.88 15.70
N LEU A 451 7.34 8.05 16.26
CA LEU A 451 8.34 9.05 16.64
C LEU A 451 9.27 8.58 17.76
N LYS A 452 8.84 7.65 18.62
CA LYS A 452 9.68 7.04 19.66
C LYS A 452 10.49 5.82 19.20
N ARG A 453 10.31 5.33 17.96
CA ARG A 453 10.97 4.10 17.45
C ARG A 453 12.38 4.33 16.90
N GLY A 454 12.82 5.56 16.75
CA GLY A 454 14.21 5.98 16.52
C GLY A 454 14.35 7.41 17.03
N ASP A 455 15.55 7.96 17.14
CA ASP A 455 15.74 9.34 17.65
C ASP A 455 15.15 10.45 16.73
N ALA A 456 14.31 10.08 15.74
CA ALA A 456 13.39 10.92 14.97
C ALA A 456 12.26 11.56 15.81
N GLN A 457 12.61 12.05 16.99
CA GLN A 457 11.72 12.78 17.91
C GLN A 457 11.62 14.27 17.57
N ASP A 458 12.21 14.69 16.46
CA ASP A 458 12.21 16.07 16.05
C ASP A 458 10.86 16.47 15.40
N PRO A 459 10.41 17.73 15.58
CA PRO A 459 9.15 18.20 15.00
C PRO A 459 9.07 18.12 13.47
N ASP A 460 10.21 18.19 12.77
CA ASP A 460 10.25 18.18 11.30
C ASP A 460 9.96 16.77 10.76
N SER A 461 10.49 15.73 11.42
CA SER A 461 10.14 14.33 11.19
C SER A 461 8.63 14.08 11.33
N ALA A 462 7.98 14.65 12.35
CA ALA A 462 6.53 14.55 12.52
C ALA A 462 5.77 15.26 11.40
N ALA A 463 6.18 16.48 11.02
CA ALA A 463 5.58 17.22 9.91
C ALA A 463 5.75 16.50 8.56
N VAL A 464 6.88 15.83 8.34
CA VAL A 464 7.08 14.98 7.16
C VAL A 464 6.14 13.77 7.17
N LEU A 465 5.92 13.13 8.31
CA LEU A 465 4.97 12.02 8.40
C LEU A 465 3.54 12.45 8.05
N ASP A 466 3.11 13.64 8.47
CA ASP A 466 1.82 14.21 8.06
C ASP A 466 1.73 14.32 6.52
N VAL A 467 2.79 14.83 5.87
CA VAL A 467 2.88 14.89 4.40
C VAL A 467 2.80 13.50 3.79
N VAL A 468 3.55 12.54 4.31
CA VAL A 468 3.59 11.14 3.82
C VAL A 468 2.20 10.50 3.87
N PHE A 469 1.52 10.54 5.02
CA PHE A 469 0.22 9.90 5.19
C PHE A 469 -0.88 10.60 4.38
N GLY A 470 -0.85 11.94 4.28
CA GLY A 470 -1.79 12.70 3.46
C GLY A 470 -1.60 12.51 1.95
N SER A 471 -0.45 11.97 1.53
CA SER A 471 -0.09 11.82 0.11
C SER A 471 -0.07 10.37 -0.39
N ARG A 472 -0.65 9.43 0.36
CA ARG A 472 -0.83 8.03 -0.06
C ARG A 472 -1.64 7.91 -1.34
N VAL A 473 -1.26 6.98 -2.21
CA VAL A 473 -1.94 6.69 -3.47
C VAL A 473 -2.15 5.18 -3.61
N PHE A 474 -3.31 4.80 -4.11
CA PHE A 474 -3.65 3.41 -4.40
C PHE A 474 -3.75 3.21 -5.91
N ASP A 475 -2.89 2.35 -6.45
CA ASP A 475 -2.91 2.02 -7.87
C ASP A 475 -3.59 0.67 -8.05
N LEU A 476 -4.73 0.64 -8.73
CA LEU A 476 -5.42 -0.61 -9.04
C LEU A 476 -4.49 -1.59 -9.79
N GLY A 477 -3.53 -1.08 -10.56
CA GLY A 477 -2.51 -1.89 -11.22
C GLY A 477 -1.55 -2.59 -10.27
N GLN A 478 -1.32 -2.07 -9.06
CA GLN A 478 -0.58 -2.79 -8.01
C GLN A 478 -1.52 -3.76 -7.29
N VAL A 479 -2.72 -3.31 -6.95
CA VAL A 479 -3.73 -4.05 -6.18
C VAL A 479 -4.22 -5.31 -6.91
N PHE A 480 -4.50 -5.20 -8.21
CA PHE A 480 -4.87 -6.30 -9.09
C PHE A 480 -3.66 -6.89 -9.81
N GLY A 481 -2.43 -6.56 -9.41
CA GLY A 481 -1.27 -6.76 -10.27
C GLY A 481 -0.95 -8.21 -10.60
N ALA A 482 -1.22 -9.13 -9.67
CA ALA A 482 -1.15 -10.57 -9.91
C ALA A 482 -2.14 -11.05 -11.00
N LYS A 483 -3.32 -10.43 -11.06
CA LYS A 483 -4.38 -10.74 -12.03
C LYS A 483 -4.17 -10.04 -13.37
N TRP A 484 -3.69 -8.80 -13.34
CA TRP A 484 -3.51 -8.00 -14.55
C TRP A 484 -2.13 -8.16 -15.18
N ALA A 485 -1.19 -8.86 -14.53
CA ALA A 485 0.19 -9.07 -14.99
C ALA A 485 1.00 -7.78 -15.11
N THR A 486 0.87 -6.90 -14.11
CA THR A 486 1.50 -5.57 -14.07
C THR A 486 2.69 -5.47 -13.12
N THR A 487 2.88 -6.43 -12.20
CA THR A 487 3.94 -6.41 -11.18
C THR A 487 5.33 -6.18 -11.78
N ASP A 488 5.69 -6.94 -12.82
CA ASP A 488 7.02 -6.86 -13.43
C ASP A 488 7.23 -5.59 -14.28
N LEU A 489 6.19 -4.80 -14.56
CA LEU A 489 6.32 -3.62 -15.42
C LEU A 489 7.17 -2.53 -14.78
N VAL A 490 7.05 -2.37 -13.46
CA VAL A 490 7.63 -1.25 -12.70
C VAL A 490 8.73 -1.67 -11.73
N GLU A 491 8.88 -2.97 -11.44
CA GLU A 491 9.89 -3.49 -10.49
C GLU A 491 11.15 -4.04 -11.17
N ALA A 492 11.12 -4.21 -12.50
CA ALA A 492 12.25 -4.76 -13.24
C ALA A 492 13.36 -3.72 -13.43
N LEU A 493 14.57 -4.05 -12.97
CA LEU A 493 15.79 -3.27 -13.20
C LEU A 493 16.32 -3.45 -14.64
N ASP A 494 15.51 -3.04 -15.61
CA ASP A 494 15.78 -3.13 -17.05
C ASP A 494 15.30 -1.89 -17.80
N THR A 495 16.23 -1.29 -18.54
CA THR A 495 16.02 -0.12 -19.39
C THR A 495 15.09 -0.36 -20.60
N ASN A 496 14.78 -1.60 -20.98
CA ASN A 496 13.88 -1.92 -22.09
C ASN A 496 12.39 -1.81 -21.73
N ILE A 497 12.03 -0.78 -20.96
CA ILE A 497 10.70 -0.60 -20.36
C ILE A 497 9.59 -0.62 -21.43
N GLN A 498 9.76 0.14 -22.52
CA GLN A 498 8.76 0.22 -23.59
C GLN A 498 8.46 -1.15 -24.22
N SER A 499 9.49 -1.98 -24.46
CA SER A 499 9.29 -3.30 -25.05
C SER A 499 8.59 -4.26 -24.09
N ARG A 500 8.86 -4.13 -22.77
CA ARG A 500 8.21 -4.92 -21.72
C ARG A 500 6.73 -4.58 -21.64
N VAL A 501 6.40 -3.28 -21.63
CA VAL A 501 5.01 -2.78 -21.60
C VAL A 501 4.25 -3.22 -22.85
N GLU A 502 4.80 -3.00 -24.04
CA GLU A 502 4.16 -3.41 -25.30
C GLU A 502 3.93 -4.94 -25.35
N GLY A 503 4.84 -5.72 -24.77
CA GLY A 503 4.72 -7.18 -24.70
C GLY A 503 3.61 -7.70 -23.79
N GLN A 504 3.14 -6.90 -22.83
CA GLN A 504 2.12 -7.30 -21.84
C GLN A 504 0.79 -6.55 -22.01
N LYS A 505 0.77 -5.43 -22.73
CA LYS A 505 -0.39 -4.54 -22.90
C LYS A 505 -1.70 -5.28 -23.21
N ASP A 506 -1.72 -6.11 -24.26
CA ASP A 506 -2.93 -6.82 -24.68
C ASP A 506 -3.47 -7.76 -23.59
N ILE A 507 -2.58 -8.38 -22.81
CA ILE A 507 -2.96 -9.29 -21.71
C ILE A 507 -3.53 -8.48 -20.54
N ILE A 508 -2.92 -7.34 -20.23
CA ILE A 508 -3.39 -6.43 -19.18
C ILE A 508 -4.79 -5.91 -19.52
N GLU A 509 -4.98 -5.34 -20.72
CA GLU A 509 -6.27 -4.80 -21.17
C GLU A 509 -7.37 -5.87 -21.19
N MET A 510 -7.05 -7.08 -21.65
CA MET A 510 -7.98 -8.23 -21.60
C MET A 510 -8.39 -8.57 -20.16
N ASN A 511 -7.43 -8.64 -19.24
CA ASN A 511 -7.72 -8.99 -17.85
C ASN A 511 -8.52 -7.89 -17.14
N ILE A 512 -8.22 -6.62 -17.39
CA ILE A 512 -9.01 -5.47 -16.93
C ILE A 512 -10.46 -5.59 -17.41
N SER A 513 -10.68 -5.87 -18.70
CA SER A 513 -12.03 -6.05 -19.25
C SER A 513 -12.79 -7.20 -18.58
N ILE A 514 -12.11 -8.33 -18.31
CA ILE A 514 -12.73 -9.46 -17.60
C ILE A 514 -13.15 -9.06 -16.18
N THR A 515 -12.31 -8.30 -15.47
CA THR A 515 -12.63 -7.80 -14.13
C THR A 515 -13.84 -6.87 -14.18
N ILE A 516 -13.89 -5.91 -15.11
CA ILE A 516 -15.03 -4.99 -15.30
C ILE A 516 -16.33 -5.77 -15.51
N ASP A 517 -16.33 -6.76 -16.41
CA ASP A 517 -17.52 -7.57 -16.70
C ASP A 517 -18.01 -8.32 -15.45
N LYS A 518 -17.09 -8.85 -14.64
CA LYS A 518 -17.42 -9.53 -13.39
C LYS A 518 -17.98 -8.58 -12.33
N VAL A 519 -17.34 -7.43 -12.12
CA VAL A 519 -17.80 -6.41 -11.17
C VAL A 519 -19.23 -5.99 -11.50
N LYS A 520 -19.50 -5.60 -12.74
CA LYS A 520 -20.85 -5.21 -13.19
C LYS A 520 -21.87 -6.34 -13.06
N ALA A 521 -21.46 -7.58 -13.35
CA ALA A 521 -22.34 -8.73 -13.19
C ALA A 521 -22.65 -9.04 -11.71
N ASN A 522 -21.73 -8.75 -10.79
CA ASN A 522 -21.92 -8.93 -9.36
C ASN A 522 -22.80 -7.82 -8.77
N ALA A 523 -22.53 -6.56 -9.11
CA ALA A 523 -23.37 -5.41 -8.75
C ALA A 523 -24.85 -5.64 -9.15
N ALA A 524 -25.08 -6.09 -10.39
CA ALA A 524 -26.43 -6.37 -10.89
C ALA A 524 -27.16 -7.55 -10.19
N LYS A 525 -26.44 -8.44 -9.49
CA LYS A 525 -27.06 -9.50 -8.67
C LYS A 525 -27.41 -9.03 -7.26
N ASN A 526 -26.73 -7.98 -6.79
CA ASN A 526 -26.81 -7.49 -5.41
C ASN A 526 -27.83 -6.35 -5.26
N ALA A 527 -28.04 -5.56 -6.32
CA ALA A 527 -29.14 -4.60 -6.47
C ALA A 527 -30.51 -5.29 -6.59
#